data_AF-A0A7Y6IBN3-F1
#
_entry.id   AF-A0A7Y6IBN3-F1
#
_cell.length_a   1.000
_cell.length_b   1.000
_cell.length_c   1.000
_cell.angle_alpha   90.00
_cell.angle_beta   90.00
_cell.angle_gamma   90.00
#
_symmetry.space_group_name_H-M   'P 1'
#
loop_
_entity.id
_entity.type
_entity.pdbx_description
1 polymer ?
#
loop_
_entity_poly.entity_id
_entity_poly.type
_entity_poly.pdbx_seq_one_letter_code
_entity_poly.pdbx_strand_id
1 'polypeptide(L)'
;MNGRYRFRRVVNYVNLSTPLGLLISVIGGASRQSGPNGLILAHGYRYRFPIAGAFTVGNVVLTRRTELDERLILHEGRHATQWAWCVGLPMLPLYLLSMLVSVIVCGHQASYNVFERLAGLDDGGYPRAPLRWRR
;
A
#
# COMPACT_ATOMS: atom_id res chain seq x y z
N MET A 1 -10.71 -11.56 15.12
CA MET A 1 -9.96 -11.41 13.85
C MET A 1 -10.30 -12.57 12.94
N ASN A 2 -10.80 -12.29 11.74
CA ASN A 2 -11.13 -13.28 10.71
C ASN A 2 -9.86 -14.09 10.32
N GLY A 3 -9.98 -15.41 10.09
CA GLY A 3 -8.83 -16.31 9.89
C GLY A 3 -7.89 -15.89 8.76
N ARG A 4 -8.44 -15.32 7.70
CA ARG A 4 -7.71 -14.77 6.54
C ARG A 4 -6.70 -13.67 6.94
N TYR A 5 -7.08 -12.80 7.88
CA TYR A 5 -6.21 -11.71 8.34
C TYR A 5 -5.10 -12.19 9.27
N ARG A 6 -5.34 -13.28 10.02
CA ARG A 6 -4.29 -13.96 10.79
C ARG A 6 -3.26 -14.60 9.86
N PHE A 7 -3.71 -15.30 8.83
CA PHE A 7 -2.82 -15.87 7.81
C PHE A 7 -1.96 -14.81 7.15
N ARG A 8 -2.58 -13.73 6.63
CA ARG A 8 -1.86 -12.58 6.05
C ARG A 8 -0.79 -12.04 7.00
N ARG A 9 -1.14 -11.84 8.28
CA ARG A 9 -0.20 -11.37 9.29
C ARG A 9 0.98 -12.32 9.41
N VAL A 10 0.75 -13.61 9.59
CA VAL A 10 1.83 -14.61 9.70
C VAL A 10 2.74 -14.59 8.47
N VAL A 11 2.18 -14.62 7.26
CA VAL A 11 2.96 -14.58 6.01
C VAL A 11 3.80 -13.31 5.93
N ASN A 12 3.21 -12.15 6.23
CA ASN A 12 3.93 -10.87 6.19
C ASN A 12 4.96 -10.70 7.32
N TYR A 13 4.88 -11.48 8.39
CA TYR A 13 5.94 -11.53 9.39
C TYR A 13 7.06 -12.48 8.95
N VAL A 14 6.70 -13.65 8.41
CA VAL A 14 7.66 -14.65 7.92
C VAL A 14 8.48 -14.12 6.73
N ASN A 15 7.84 -13.41 5.79
CA ASN A 15 8.53 -12.79 4.65
C ASN A 15 9.28 -11.49 5.02
N LEU A 16 9.39 -11.17 6.30
CA LEU A 16 10.07 -9.99 6.87
C LEU A 16 9.55 -8.62 6.41
N SER A 17 8.43 -8.57 5.69
CA SER A 17 7.88 -7.30 5.19
C SER A 17 7.26 -6.46 6.31
N THR A 18 6.61 -7.09 7.30
CA THR A 18 6.11 -6.36 8.47
C THR A 18 7.24 -5.86 9.36
N PRO A 19 8.27 -6.66 9.70
CA PRO A 19 9.49 -6.15 10.33
C PRO A 19 10.11 -4.97 9.58
N LEU A 20 10.20 -5.04 8.24
CA LEU A 20 10.69 -3.95 7.42
C LEU A 20 9.83 -2.69 7.54
N GLY A 21 8.51 -2.81 7.43
CA GLY A 21 7.58 -1.69 7.62
C GLY A 21 7.69 -1.06 9.01
N LEU A 22 7.89 -1.88 10.05
CA LEU A 22 8.12 -1.41 11.42
C LEU A 22 9.45 -0.68 11.53
N LEU A 23 10.52 -1.19 10.94
CA LEU A 23 11.83 -0.53 10.91
C LEU A 23 11.72 0.84 10.23
N ILE A 24 11.05 0.91 9.07
CA ILE A 24 10.81 2.17 8.35
C ILE A 24 10.02 3.14 9.23
N SER A 25 8.98 2.67 9.94
CA SER A 25 8.20 3.54 10.82
C SER A 25 9.04 4.12 11.98
N VAL A 26 9.97 3.34 12.53
CA VAL A 26 10.89 3.79 13.59
C VAL A 26 11.89 4.81 13.04
N ILE A 27 12.53 4.51 11.90
CA ILE A 27 13.47 5.43 11.23
C ILE A 27 12.76 6.74 10.86
N GLY A 28 11.51 6.65 10.42
CA GLY A 28 10.66 7.79 10.08
C GLY A 28 10.11 8.59 11.26
N GLY A 29 10.33 8.13 12.50
CA GLY A 29 9.77 8.76 13.71
C GLY A 29 8.25 8.71 13.79
N ALA A 30 7.62 7.73 13.14
CA ALA A 30 6.16 7.63 13.06
C ALA A 30 5.56 7.04 14.36
N SER A 31 4.44 7.62 14.80
CA SER A 31 3.63 7.06 15.88
C SER A 31 2.80 5.89 15.39
N ARG A 32 2.86 4.76 16.10
CA ARG A 32 2.23 3.50 15.68
C ARG A 32 1.00 3.22 16.52
N GLN A 33 -0.10 2.92 15.86
CA GLN A 33 -1.34 2.49 16.48
C GLN A 33 -1.89 1.23 15.80
N SER A 34 -2.65 0.45 16.56
CA SER A 34 -3.27 -0.77 16.04
C SER A 34 -4.43 -0.39 15.11
N GLY A 35 -4.39 -0.89 13.88
CA GLY A 35 -5.46 -0.69 12.89
C GLY A 35 -6.40 -1.90 12.78
N PRO A 36 -7.48 -1.76 12.00
CA PRO A 36 -8.39 -2.87 11.74
C PRO A 36 -7.69 -4.02 11.01
N ASN A 37 -8.25 -5.23 11.14
CA ASN A 37 -7.78 -6.42 10.42
C ASN A 37 -6.30 -6.78 10.66
N GLY A 38 -5.71 -6.36 11.79
CA GLY A 38 -4.31 -6.64 12.13
C GLY A 38 -3.31 -5.80 11.33
N LEU A 39 -3.74 -4.66 10.81
CA LEU A 39 -2.86 -3.61 10.30
C LEU A 39 -2.21 -2.83 11.45
N ILE A 40 -1.06 -2.23 11.17
CA ILE A 40 -0.38 -1.30 12.06
C ILE A 40 -0.33 0.03 11.33
N LEU A 41 -1.01 1.04 11.86
CA LEU A 41 -1.06 2.36 11.26
C LEU A 41 0.04 3.23 11.87
N ALA A 42 0.97 3.69 11.05
CA ALA A 42 2.11 4.51 11.43
C ALA A 42 1.92 5.94 10.88
N HIS A 43 1.62 6.88 11.77
CA HIS A 43 1.31 8.29 11.47
C HIS A 43 2.48 9.21 11.73
N GLY A 44 2.49 10.38 11.09
CA GLY A 44 3.51 11.41 11.34
C GLY A 44 4.88 11.07 10.76
N TYR A 45 4.92 10.27 9.70
CA TYR A 45 6.17 9.91 9.01
C TYR A 45 6.90 11.16 8.50
N ARG A 46 8.16 11.34 8.94
CA ARG A 46 8.92 12.59 8.71
C ARG A 46 9.40 12.77 7.28
N TYR A 47 9.72 11.69 6.57
CA TYR A 47 10.30 11.77 5.22
C TYR A 47 9.26 12.06 4.14
N ARG A 48 9.68 12.77 3.09
CA ARG A 48 8.83 13.20 1.97
C ARG A 48 8.59 12.11 0.92
N PHE A 49 9.18 10.93 1.12
CA PHE A 49 9.09 9.79 0.22
C PHE A 49 8.33 8.66 0.92
N PRO A 50 7.28 8.09 0.30
CA PRO A 50 6.77 8.30 -1.05
C PRO A 50 5.79 9.50 -1.18
N ILE A 51 5.54 9.92 -2.43
CA ILE A 51 4.68 11.07 -2.80
C ILE A 51 3.17 10.78 -2.57
N ALA A 52 2.82 9.53 -2.24
CA ALA A 52 1.45 9.09 -1.98
C ALA A 52 0.94 9.51 -0.59
N GLY A 53 -0.38 9.63 -0.44
CA GLY A 53 -1.02 10.02 0.83
C GLY A 53 -0.84 9.01 1.97
N ALA A 54 -0.65 7.74 1.63
CA ALA A 54 -0.24 6.65 2.50
C ALA A 54 0.46 5.58 1.64
N PHE A 55 1.15 4.63 2.26
CA PHE A 55 1.67 3.45 1.60
C PHE A 55 1.80 2.28 2.58
N THR A 56 1.68 1.07 2.08
CA THR A 56 1.77 -0.16 2.89
C THR A 56 3.07 -0.92 2.65
N VAL A 57 3.67 -1.41 3.73
CA VAL A 57 4.78 -2.38 3.71
C VAL A 57 4.44 -3.53 4.66
N GLY A 58 4.18 -4.71 4.09
CA GLY A 58 3.66 -5.86 4.86
C GLY A 58 2.30 -5.53 5.48
N ASN A 59 2.21 -5.54 6.81
CA ASN A 59 1.01 -5.12 7.54
C ASN A 59 1.08 -3.68 8.08
N VAL A 60 2.14 -2.92 7.77
CA VAL A 60 2.32 -1.55 8.28
C VAL A 60 1.90 -0.55 7.22
N VAL A 61 0.90 0.27 7.55
CA VAL A 61 0.46 1.40 6.74
C VAL A 61 1.16 2.64 7.24
N LEU A 62 2.00 3.25 6.42
CA LEU A 62 2.74 4.45 6.77
C LEU A 62 2.09 5.67 6.10
N THR A 63 1.93 6.73 6.88
CA THR A 63 1.43 8.01 6.38
C THR A 63 2.09 9.18 7.10
N ARG A 64 2.16 10.30 6.40
CA ARG A 64 2.55 11.59 7.00
C ARG A 64 1.38 12.27 7.71
N ARG A 65 0.15 11.89 7.35
CA ARG A 65 -1.07 12.46 7.93
C ARG A 65 -1.22 11.97 9.37
N THR A 66 -1.92 12.75 10.18
CA THR A 66 -2.30 12.37 11.55
C THR A 66 -3.45 11.39 11.55
N GLU A 67 -4.29 11.41 10.52
CA GLU A 67 -5.48 10.58 10.37
C GLU A 67 -5.60 10.02 8.96
N LEU A 68 -6.23 8.85 8.86
CA LEU A 68 -6.52 8.15 7.61
C LEU A 68 -8.02 7.93 7.52
N ASP A 69 -8.58 8.24 6.36
CA ASP A 69 -9.98 7.91 6.04
C ASP A 69 -10.16 6.38 6.00
N GLU A 70 -11.35 5.91 6.37
CA GLU A 70 -11.69 4.49 6.41
C GLU A 70 -11.52 3.83 5.03
N ARG A 71 -11.89 4.54 3.96
CA ARG A 71 -11.67 4.06 2.57
C ARG A 71 -10.20 3.85 2.26
N LEU A 72 -9.35 4.78 2.68
CA LEU A 72 -7.91 4.67 2.50
C LEU A 72 -7.34 3.51 3.33
N ILE A 73 -7.83 3.28 4.55
CA ILE A 73 -7.43 2.12 5.36
C ILE A 73 -7.83 0.80 4.68
N LEU A 74 -9.00 0.74 4.04
CA LEU A 74 -9.43 -0.43 3.27
C LEU A 74 -8.53 -0.67 2.04
N HIS A 75 -8.19 0.40 1.31
CA HIS A 75 -7.27 0.37 0.19
C HIS A 75 -5.88 -0.19 0.59
N GLU A 76 -5.29 0.39 1.64
CA GLU A 76 -4.00 -0.04 2.20
C GLU A 76 -4.08 -1.47 2.76
N GLY A 77 -5.22 -1.87 3.32
CA GLY A 77 -5.48 -3.23 3.74
C GLY A 77 -5.44 -4.26 2.60
N ARG A 78 -5.86 -3.88 1.40
CA ARG A 78 -5.73 -4.74 0.21
C ARG A 78 -4.27 -4.83 -0.25
N HIS A 79 -3.51 -3.73 -0.20
CA HIS A 79 -2.06 -3.77 -0.43
C HIS A 79 -1.33 -4.68 0.56
N ALA A 80 -1.68 -4.66 1.85
CA ALA A 80 -1.12 -5.60 2.81
C ALA A 80 -1.36 -7.07 2.44
N THR A 81 -2.49 -7.35 1.78
CA THR A 81 -2.78 -8.70 1.27
C THR A 81 -1.91 -9.03 0.07
N GLN A 82 -1.73 -8.07 -0.85
CA GLN A 82 -0.81 -8.21 -2.00
C GLN A 82 0.62 -8.47 -1.55
N TRP A 83 1.11 -7.79 -0.51
CA TRP A 83 2.43 -8.06 0.11
C TRP A 83 2.59 -9.51 0.54
N ALA A 84 1.54 -10.11 1.11
CA ALA A 84 1.56 -11.50 1.52
C ALA A 84 1.60 -12.45 0.30
N TRP A 85 0.80 -12.18 -0.72
CA TRP A 85 0.76 -12.98 -1.95
C TRP A 85 2.03 -12.87 -2.80
N CYS A 86 2.65 -11.70 -2.83
CA CYS A 86 3.91 -11.45 -3.55
C CYS A 86 5.15 -11.84 -2.75
N VAL A 87 4.99 -12.51 -1.60
CA VAL A 87 6.10 -12.98 -0.74
C VAL A 87 7.05 -11.83 -0.36
N GLY A 88 6.50 -10.64 -0.16
CA GLY A 88 7.26 -9.50 0.33
C GLY A 88 7.84 -8.60 -0.76
N LEU A 89 9.17 -8.45 -0.75
CA LEU A 89 9.92 -7.55 -1.64
C LEU A 89 9.64 -7.71 -3.14
N PRO A 90 9.33 -8.90 -3.70
CA PRO A 90 8.97 -9.03 -5.11
C PRO A 90 7.77 -8.18 -5.54
N MET A 91 6.92 -7.73 -4.60
CA MET A 91 5.84 -6.80 -4.91
C MET A 91 6.35 -5.49 -5.51
N LEU A 92 7.49 -4.97 -5.03
CA LEU A 92 8.03 -3.67 -5.46
C LEU A 92 8.35 -3.63 -6.97
N PRO A 93 9.17 -4.53 -7.53
CA PRO A 93 9.44 -4.51 -8.97
C PRO A 93 8.18 -4.77 -9.81
N LEU A 94 7.27 -5.64 -9.35
CA LEU A 94 6.00 -5.90 -10.05
C LEU A 94 5.08 -4.67 -10.06
N TYR A 95 5.00 -3.97 -8.94
CA TYR A 95 4.26 -2.72 -8.81
C TYR A 95 4.84 -1.65 -9.72
N LEU A 96 6.16 -1.47 -9.73
CA LEU A 96 6.85 -0.51 -10.61
C LEU A 96 6.60 -0.83 -12.08
N LEU A 97 6.67 -2.10 -12.48
CA LEU A 97 6.37 -2.50 -13.85
C LEU A 97 4.92 -2.15 -14.23
N SER A 98 3.96 -2.46 -13.34
CA SER A 98 2.55 -2.15 -13.58
C SER A 98 2.29 -0.64 -13.62
N MET A 99 2.97 0.13 -12.78
CA MET A 99 2.95 1.59 -12.79
C MET A 99 3.49 2.14 -14.12
N LEU A 100 4.64 1.65 -14.59
CA LEU A 100 5.24 2.07 -15.86
C LEU A 100 4.31 1.77 -17.04
N VAL A 101 3.72 0.58 -17.09
CA VAL A 101 2.71 0.24 -18.11
C VAL A 101 1.54 1.21 -18.05
N SER A 102 1.05 1.54 -16.86
CA SER A 102 -0.03 2.51 -16.69
C SER A 102 0.34 3.89 -17.23
N VAL A 103 1.54 4.39 -16.93
CA VAL A 103 2.04 5.67 -17.45
C VAL A 103 2.15 5.64 -18.98
N ILE A 104 2.71 4.57 -19.56
CA ILE A 104 2.88 4.44 -21.02
C ILE A 104 1.52 4.50 -21.74
N VAL A 105 0.52 3.81 -21.18
CA VAL A 105 -0.77 3.56 -21.84
C VAL A 105 -1.79 4.70 -21.62
N CYS A 106 -1.79 5.37 -20.45
CA CYS A 106 -2.79 6.41 -20.13
C CYS A 106 -2.19 7.73 -19.60
N GLY A 107 -0.88 7.78 -19.33
CA GLY A 107 -0.20 8.96 -18.75
C GLY A 107 -0.40 9.14 -17.24
N HIS A 108 -0.99 8.17 -16.54
CA HIS A 108 -1.23 8.23 -15.10
C HIS A 108 -0.71 6.97 -14.41
N GLN A 109 -0.05 7.12 -13.25
CA GLN A 109 0.69 6.04 -12.59
C GLN A 109 -0.19 4.92 -12.01
N ALA A 110 -1.44 5.24 -11.62
CA ALA A 110 -2.32 4.31 -10.93
C ALA A 110 -3.46 3.77 -11.81
N SER A 111 -3.89 4.49 -12.86
CA SER A 111 -5.19 4.23 -13.50
C SER A 111 -5.28 2.87 -14.19
N TYR A 112 -4.18 2.30 -14.66
CA TYR A 112 -4.06 0.95 -15.23
C TYR A 112 -3.06 0.08 -14.46
N ASN A 113 -2.61 0.53 -13.28
CA ASN A 113 -1.80 -0.30 -12.41
C ASN A 113 -2.70 -1.37 -11.78
N VAL A 114 -2.35 -2.64 -11.98
CA VAL A 114 -3.13 -3.80 -11.53
C VAL A 114 -3.22 -3.81 -10.00
N PHE A 115 -2.13 -3.45 -9.31
CA PHE A 115 -2.10 -3.42 -7.84
C PHE A 115 -3.06 -2.37 -7.30
N GLU A 116 -3.07 -1.18 -7.89
CA GLU A 116 -3.96 -0.07 -7.53
C GLU A 116 -5.43 -0.40 -7.81
N ARG A 117 -5.72 -1.03 -8.96
CA ARG A 117 -7.07 -1.48 -9.29
C ARG A 117 -7.58 -2.56 -8.34
N LEU A 118 -6.74 -3.56 -8.05
CA LEU A 118 -7.07 -4.61 -7.09
C LEU A 118 -7.17 -4.08 -5.65
N ALA A 119 -6.48 -2.98 -5.35
CA ALA A 119 -6.60 -2.28 -4.08
C ALA A 119 -7.81 -1.33 -4.03
N GLY A 120 -8.65 -1.28 -5.07
CA GLY A 120 -9.77 -0.35 -5.16
C GLY A 120 -9.27 1.06 -5.44
N LEU A 121 -9.08 1.34 -6.72
CA LEU A 121 -8.52 2.59 -7.24
C LEU A 121 -9.23 3.84 -6.67
N ASP A 122 -10.56 3.79 -6.58
CA ASP A 122 -11.38 4.91 -6.11
C ASP A 122 -11.25 5.13 -4.59
N ASP A 123 -11.02 4.05 -3.82
CA ASP A 123 -10.77 4.12 -2.37
C ASP A 123 -9.38 4.73 -2.05
N GLY A 124 -8.42 4.59 -2.98
CA GLY A 124 -7.11 5.26 -2.94
C GLY A 124 -7.14 6.72 -3.41
N GLY A 125 -8.28 7.19 -3.93
CA GLY A 125 -8.44 8.55 -4.45
C GLY A 125 -7.82 8.78 -5.83
N TYR A 126 -7.56 7.73 -6.60
CA TYR A 126 -6.94 7.85 -7.92
C TYR A 126 -7.98 7.95 -9.05
N PRO A 127 -7.75 8.82 -10.06
CA PRO A 127 -8.66 8.95 -11.19
C PRO A 127 -8.59 7.75 -12.14
N ARG A 128 -9.67 7.52 -12.86
CA ARG A 128 -9.73 6.60 -14.01
C ARG A 128 -9.42 7.38 -15.29
N ALA A 129 -8.15 7.46 -15.66
CA ALA A 129 -7.73 8.11 -16.90
C ALA A 129 -8.09 7.25 -18.13
N PRO A 130 -8.50 7.85 -19.27
CA PRO A 130 -8.69 7.12 -20.51
C PRO A 130 -7.36 6.75 -21.16
N LEU A 131 -7.38 5.72 -22.04
CA LEU A 131 -6.24 5.35 -22.88
C LEU A 131 -5.80 6.53 -23.75
N ARG A 132 -4.49 6.69 -23.95
CA ARG A 132 -3.94 7.79 -24.77
C ARG A 132 -4.45 7.78 -26.21
N TRP A 133 -4.76 6.60 -26.76
CA TRP A 133 -5.27 6.44 -28.12
C TRP A 133 -6.80 6.51 -28.24
N ARG A 134 -7.51 6.76 -27.14
CA ARG A 134 -8.96 7.04 -27.12
C ARG A 134 -9.25 8.51 -26.76
N ARG A 135 -8.24 9.37 -26.82
CA ARG A 135 -8.37 10.83 -26.65
C ARG A 135 -8.58 11.51 -27.98
#